data_AF-A0A955KII8-F1
#
_entry.id   AF-A0A955KII8-F1
#
_cell.length_a   1.000
_cell.length_b   1.000
_cell.length_c   1.000
_cell.angle_alpha   90.00
_cell.angle_beta   90.00
_cell.angle_gamma   90.00
#
_symmetry.space_group_name_H-M   'P 1'
#
loop_
_entity.id
_entity.type
_entity.pdbx_description
1 polymer ?
#
loop_
_entity_poly.entity_id
_entity_poly.type
_entity_poly.pdbx_seq_one_letter_code
_entity_poly.pdbx_strand_id
1 'polypeptide(L)'
;MTNPPSTFIELVDVFLRLITSLTYFVFAITFLFFVWQIIKTWIIRGGDETAVKEGKQVLLATIIGLVVMSGFWAIIQLLRNGVFGL
;
A
#
# COMPACT_ATOMS: atom_id res chain seq x y z
N MET A 1 23.44 10.95 10.10
CA MET A 1 24.29 11.28 8.94
C MET A 1 24.42 10.02 8.11
N THR A 2 23.78 9.93 6.96
CA THR A 2 24.02 8.82 6.01
C THR A 2 25.21 9.24 5.16
N ASN A 3 26.31 8.49 5.23
CA ASN A 3 27.40 8.67 4.27
C ASN A 3 26.82 8.56 2.84
N PRO A 4 27.27 9.38 1.89
CA PRO A 4 26.85 9.24 0.49
C PRO A 4 27.21 7.82 0.01
N PRO A 5 26.32 7.18 -0.78
CA PRO A 5 26.55 5.82 -1.24
C PRO A 5 27.84 5.76 -2.05
N SER A 6 28.75 4.88 -1.63
CA SER A 6 30.07 4.69 -2.24
C SER A 6 30.07 3.51 -3.22
N THR A 7 29.01 2.69 -3.20
CA THR A 7 28.84 1.51 -4.05
C THR A 7 27.46 1.49 -4.73
N PHE A 8 27.35 0.79 -5.87
CA PHE A 8 26.06 0.62 -6.57
C PHE A 8 24.98 -0.03 -5.69
N ILE A 9 25.39 -0.97 -4.83
CA ILE A 9 24.49 -1.66 -3.91
C ILE A 9 23.88 -0.69 -2.89
N GLU A 10 24.69 0.23 -2.34
CA GLU A 10 24.19 1.27 -1.43
C GLU A 10 23.22 2.23 -2.12
N LEU A 11 23.48 2.57 -3.39
CA LEU A 11 22.55 3.38 -4.18
C LEU A 11 21.20 2.67 -4.35
N VAL A 12 21.21 1.39 -4.68
CA VAL A 12 19.99 0.57 -4.81
C VAL A 12 19.24 0.49 -3.48
N ASP A 13 19.93 0.28 -2.34
CA ASP A 13 19.26 0.26 -1.03
C ASP A 13 18.58 1.60 -0.71
N VAL A 14 19.20 2.74 -1.04
CA VAL A 14 18.55 4.06 -0.87
C VAL A 14 17.23 4.13 -1.64
N PHE A 15 17.19 3.69 -2.90
CA PHE A 15 15.96 3.64 -3.67
C PHE A 15 14.94 2.65 -3.09
N LEU A 16 15.37 1.45 -2.70
CA LEU A 16 14.48 0.45 -2.10
C LEU A 16 13.89 0.95 -0.78
N ARG A 17 14.65 1.69 0.04
CA ARG A 17 14.15 2.32 1.27
C ARG A 17 13.14 3.41 0.99
N LEU A 18 13.39 4.24 -0.03
CA LEU A 18 12.44 5.27 -0.46
C LEU A 18 11.13 4.66 -0.94
N ILE A 19 11.20 3.63 -1.79
CA ILE A 19 10.02 2.88 -2.27
C ILE A 19 9.27 2.27 -1.10
N THR A 20 9.97 1.59 -0.18
CA THR A 20 9.35 0.98 1.01
C THR A 20 8.65 2.02 1.88
N SER A 21 9.28 3.17 2.10
CA SER A 21 8.67 4.28 2.85
C SER A 21 7.43 4.83 2.15
N LEU A 22 7.48 5.00 0.83
CA LEU A 22 6.34 5.45 0.04
C LEU A 22 5.20 4.43 0.07
N THR A 23 5.51 3.13 0.02
CA THR A 23 4.52 2.05 0.16
C THR A 23 3.78 2.15 1.49
N TYR A 24 4.48 2.34 2.61
CA TYR A 24 3.83 2.52 3.92
C TYR A 24 2.96 3.78 3.97
N PHE A 25 3.42 4.88 3.36
CA PHE A 25 2.65 6.12 3.30
C PHE A 25 1.35 5.95 2.49
N VAL A 26 1.44 5.34 1.31
CA VAL A 26 0.27 5.05 0.47
C VAL A 26 -0.67 4.08 1.17
N PHE A 27 -0.14 3.05 1.85
CA PHE A 27 -0.93 2.10 2.62
C PHE A 27 -1.78 2.79 3.69
N ALA A 28 -1.19 3.73 4.44
CA ALA A 28 -1.92 4.50 5.45
C ALA A 28 -3.09 5.27 4.82
N ILE A 29 -2.86 5.96 3.70
CA ILE A 29 -3.90 6.70 2.98
C ILE A 29 -5.00 5.76 2.49
N THR A 30 -4.63 4.66 1.85
CA THR A 30 -5.60 3.67 1.34
C THR A 30 -6.41 3.05 2.48
N PHE A 31 -5.80 2.79 3.63
CA PHE A 31 -6.51 2.31 4.82
C PHE A 31 -7.51 3.34 5.36
N LEU A 32 -7.14 4.63 5.41
CA LEU A 32 -8.08 5.71 5.74
C LEU A 32 -9.26 5.74 4.77
N PHE A 33 -9.00 5.62 3.47
CA PHE A 33 -10.05 5.55 2.45
C PHE A 33 -10.94 4.31 2.62
N PHE A 34 -10.37 3.16 2.95
CA PHE A 34 -11.11 1.93 3.22
C PHE A 34 -12.08 2.12 4.39
N VAL A 35 -11.60 2.63 5.53
CA VAL A 35 -12.44 2.91 6.71
C VAL A 35 -13.53 3.94 6.38
N TRP A 36 -13.17 5.01 5.66
CA TRP A 36 -14.11 6.03 5.22
C TRP A 36 -15.22 5.46 4.32
N GLN A 37 -14.88 4.55 3.40
CA GLN A 37 -15.86 3.89 2.55
C GLN A 37 -16.83 3.04 3.37
N ILE A 38 -16.37 2.32 4.39
CA ILE A 38 -17.26 1.56 5.28
C ILE A 38 -18.27 2.50 5.95
N ILE A 39 -17.79 3.60 6.54
CA ILE A 39 -18.65 4.58 7.20
C ILE A 39 -19.66 5.16 6.19
N LYS A 40 -19.20 5.57 5.01
CA LYS A 40 -20.06 6.17 3.99
C LYS A 40 -21.13 5.19 3.49
N THR A 41 -20.76 3.94 3.25
CA THR A 41 -21.66 2.94 2.67
C THR A 41 -22.70 2.46 3.67
N TRP A 42 -22.30 2.14 4.91
CA TRP A 42 -23.22 1.54 5.89
C TRP A 42 -23.83 2.54 6.87
N ILE A 43 -23.10 3.58 7.29
CA ILE A 43 -23.61 4.55 8.28
C ILE A 43 -24.38 5.67 7.59
N ILE A 44 -23.81 6.27 6.54
CA ILE A 44 -24.44 7.42 5.86
C ILE A 44 -25.50 6.97 4.85
N ARG A 45 -25.23 5.90 4.10
CA ARG A 45 -26.09 5.43 3.00
C ARG A 45 -26.77 4.08 3.26
N GLY A 46 -26.72 3.58 4.49
CA GLY A 46 -27.21 2.23 4.84
C GLY A 46 -28.70 1.99 4.61
N GLY A 47 -29.51 3.06 4.51
CA GLY A 47 -30.94 2.95 4.22
C GLY A 47 -31.29 2.78 2.73
N ASP A 48 -30.30 2.88 1.82
CA ASP A 48 -30.48 2.69 0.38
C ASP A 48 -29.71 1.45 -0.08
N GLU A 49 -30.43 0.37 -0.39
CA GLU A 49 -29.84 -0.90 -0.85
C GLU A 49 -28.97 -0.75 -2.11
N THR A 50 -29.32 0.19 -3.00
CA THR A 50 -28.57 0.45 -4.23
C THR A 50 -27.22 1.08 -3.91
N ALA A 51 -27.23 2.09 -3.03
CA ALA A 51 -26.02 2.77 -2.58
C ALA A 51 -25.09 1.84 -1.78
N VAL A 52 -25.66 0.90 -1.00
CA VAL A 52 -24.89 -0.15 -0.32
C VAL A 52 -24.23 -1.09 -1.32
N LYS A 53 -24.94 -1.49 -2.39
CA LYS A 53 -24.42 -2.38 -3.42
C LYS A 53 -23.25 -1.76 -4.19
N GLU A 54 -23.36 -0.49 -4.57
CA GLU A 54 -22.25 0.26 -5.19
C GLU A 54 -21.07 0.42 -4.23
N GLY A 55 -21.36 0.76 -2.97
CA GLY A 55 -20.33 0.90 -1.94
C GLY A 55 -19.51 -0.38 -1.73
N LYS A 56 -20.14 -1.56 -1.80
CA LYS A 56 -19.44 -2.85 -1.75
C LYS A 56 -18.46 -3.03 -2.91
N GLN A 57 -18.78 -2.58 -4.12
CA GLN A 57 -17.85 -2.64 -5.27
C GLN A 57 -16.62 -1.75 -5.05
N VAL A 58 -16.85 -0.53 -4.54
CA VAL A 58 -15.76 0.38 -4.16
C VAL A 58 -14.91 -0.20 -3.02
N LEU A 59 -15.55 -0.86 -2.06
CA LEU A 59 -14.86 -1.54 -0.97
C LEU A 59 -13.98 -2.69 -1.47
N LEU A 60 -14.46 -3.48 -2.42
CA LEU A 60 -13.66 -4.53 -3.06
C LEU A 60 -12.46 -3.95 -3.80
N ALA A 61 -12.61 -2.84 -4.53
CA ALA A 61 -11.51 -2.18 -5.21
C ALA A 61 -10.41 -1.72 -4.22
N THR A 62 -10.80 -1.17 -3.07
CA THR A 62 -9.85 -0.78 -2.02
C THR A 62 -9.16 -1.99 -1.37
N ILE A 63 -9.87 -3.08 -1.13
CA ILE A 63 -9.27 -4.35 -0.65
C ILE A 63 -8.25 -4.88 -1.65
N ILE A 64 -8.57 -4.90 -2.95
CA ILE A 64 -7.63 -5.31 -4.00
C ILE A 64 -6.38 -4.42 -3.98
N GLY A 65 -6.55 -3.10 -3.82
CA GLY A 65 -5.44 -2.16 -3.66
C GLY A 65 -4.53 -2.52 -2.48
N LEU A 66 -5.11 -2.86 -1.32
CA LEU A 66 -4.35 -3.27 -0.13
C LEU A 66 -3.60 -4.59 -0.36
N VAL A 67 -4.21 -5.57 -1.04
CA VAL A 67 -3.56 -6.84 -1.38
C VAL A 67 -2.38 -6.61 -2.34
N VAL A 68 -2.56 -5.80 -3.37
CA VAL A 68 -1.47 -5.45 -4.30
C VAL A 68 -0.31 -4.77 -3.56
N MET A 69 -0.59 -3.89 -2.60
CA MET A 69 0.45 -3.27 -1.75
C MET A 69 1.24 -4.29 -0.93
N SER A 70 0.59 -5.34 -0.41
CA SER A 70 1.31 -6.44 0.26
C SER A 70 2.24 -7.20 -0.70
N GLY A 71 1.88 -7.30 -1.98
CA GLY A 71 2.72 -7.87 -3.02
C GLY A 71 4.01 -7.07 -3.25
N PHE A 72 3.96 -5.74 -3.21
CA PHE A 72 5.16 -4.91 -3.30
C PHE A 72 6.15 -5.18 -2.16
N TRP A 73 5.66 -5.42 -0.95
CA TRP A 73 6.53 -5.78 0.18
C TRP A 73 7.26 -7.11 -0.07
N ALA A 74 6.56 -8.12 -0.59
CA ALA A 74 7.15 -9.41 -0.94
C ALA A 74 8.23 -9.26 -2.03
N ILE A 75 7.96 -8.47 -3.07
CA ILE A 75 8.92 -8.21 -4.15
C ILE A 75 10.16 -7.48 -3.61
N ILE A 76 9.98 -6.45 -2.78
CA ILE A 76 11.09 -5.72 -2.15
C ILE A 76 11.94 -6.67 -1.30
N GLN A 77 11.32 -7.57 -0.54
CA GLN A 77 12.04 -8.56 0.26
C GLN A 77 12.83 -9.55 -0.61
N LEU A 78 12.24 -10.04 -1.69
CA LEU A 78 12.93 -10.91 -2.63
C LEU A 78 14.12 -10.23 -3.30
N LEU A 79 13.98 -8.95 -3.67
CA LEU A 79 15.10 -8.18 -4.24
C LEU A 79 16.23 -7.98 -3.24
N ARG A 80 15.91 -7.60 -1.98
CA ARG A 80 16.89 -7.41 -0.91
C ARG A 80 17.66 -8.70 -0.61
N ASN A 81 16.96 -9.75 -0.18
CA ASN A 81 17.60 -10.98 0.29
C ASN A 81 18.09 -11.89 -0.84
N GLY A 82 17.39 -11.88 -1.99
CA GLY A 82 17.65 -12.81 -3.08
C GLY A 82 18.66 -12.29 -4.10
N VAL A 83 18.45 -11.09 -4.62
CA VAL A 83 19.25 -10.53 -5.72
C VAL A 83 20.46 -9.75 -5.22
N PHE A 84 20.27 -8.91 -4.20
CA PHE A 84 21.32 -8.02 -3.70
C PHE A 84 22.01 -8.52 -2.43
N GLY A 85 21.49 -9.57 -1.78
CA GLY A 85 22.06 -10.17 -0.56
C GLY A 85 22.14 -9.20 0.63
N LEU A 86 21.22 -8.24 0.69
CA LEU A 86 21.14 -7.16 1.67
C LEU A 86 20.19 -7.48 2.83
#